data_AF-A0A4Q5R4Y9-F1
#
_entry.id   AF-A0A4Q5R4Y9-F1
#
_cell.length_a   1.000
_cell.length_b   1.000
_cell.length_c   1.000
_cell.angle_alpha   90.00
_cell.angle_beta   90.00
_cell.angle_gamma   90.00
#
_symmetry.space_group_name_H-M   'P 1'
#
loop_
_entity.id
_entity.type
_entity.pdbx_description
1 polymer ?
#
loop_
_entity_poly.entity_id
_entity_poly.type
_entity_poly.pdbx_seq_one_letter_code
_entity_poly.pdbx_strand_id
1 'polypeptide(L)'
;MPRAVFLALALLLAAAAAQAQTEASSPARQRAANRRALREARRTPTPYTDSHLGAARQPLKRGEPAPVPPVAGEPRFDRDGTPHVTEPKYPGLRLRKRKTDSSP
;
A
#
# COMPACT_ATOMS: atom_id res chain seq x y z
N MET A 1 30.14 -27.76 -33.91
CA MET A 1 28.89 -27.47 -34.64
C MET A 1 27.59 -27.87 -33.89
N PRO A 2 27.46 -29.02 -33.19
CA PRO A 2 26.15 -29.39 -32.61
C PRO A 2 25.74 -28.50 -31.43
N ARG A 3 26.71 -28.04 -30.62
CA ARG A 3 26.46 -27.16 -29.46
C ARG A 3 25.81 -25.83 -29.84
N ALA A 4 26.23 -25.22 -30.95
CA ALA A 4 25.65 -23.97 -31.44
C ALA A 4 24.21 -24.16 -31.94
N VAL A 5 23.92 -25.30 -32.55
CA VAL A 5 22.57 -25.68 -33.00
C VAL A 5 21.64 -25.89 -31.81
N PHE A 6 22.09 -26.62 -30.78
CA PHE A 6 21.32 -26.80 -29.55
C PHE A 6 21.06 -25.48 -28.82
N LEU A 7 22.04 -24.58 -28.79
CA LEU A 7 21.91 -23.29 -28.13
C LEU A 7 20.96 -22.35 -28.88
N ALA A 8 21.00 -22.36 -30.23
CA ALA A 8 20.06 -21.63 -31.06
C ALA A 8 18.62 -22.17 -30.94
N LEU A 9 18.45 -23.49 -30.90
CA LEU A 9 17.14 -24.12 -30.72
C LEU A 9 16.53 -23.80 -29.34
N ALA A 10 17.35 -23.85 -28.28
CA ALA A 10 16.93 -23.51 -26.92
C ALA A 10 16.48 -22.03 -26.81
N LEU A 11 17.22 -21.11 -27.45
CA LEU A 11 16.87 -19.69 -27.50
C LEU A 11 15.54 -19.45 -28.24
N LEU A 12 15.30 -20.15 -29.34
CA LEU A 12 14.08 -20.02 -30.13
C LEU A 12 12.85 -20.56 -29.40
N LEU A 13 13.00 -21.65 -28.65
CA LEU A 13 11.95 -22.21 -27.79
C LEU A 13 11.63 -21.32 -26.58
N ALA A 14 12.64 -20.67 -25.98
CA ALA A 14 12.44 -19.76 -24.86
C ALA A 14 11.72 -18.46 -25.23
N ALA A 15 11.90 -17.97 -26.47
CA ALA A 15 11.28 -16.74 -26.94
C ALA A 15 9.74 -16.82 -27.05
N ALA A 16 9.18 -18.01 -27.32
CA ALA A 16 7.73 -18.21 -27.46
C ALA A 16 6.98 -18.06 -26.11
N ALA A 17 7.62 -18.40 -24.99
CA ALA A 17 6.99 -18.35 -23.66
C ALA A 17 6.73 -16.91 -23.17
N ALA A 18 7.42 -15.91 -23.73
CA ALA A 18 7.27 -14.50 -23.32
C ALA A 18 5.99 -13.85 -23.86
N GLN A 19 5.38 -14.40 -24.93
CA GLN A 19 4.17 -13.82 -25.54
C GLN A 19 2.88 -14.09 -24.76
N ALA A 20 2.92 -14.99 -23.77
CA ALA A 20 1.76 -15.31 -22.94
C ALA A 20 1.47 -14.28 -21.81
N GLN A 21 2.38 -13.31 -21.58
CA GLN A 21 2.29 -12.43 -20.41
C GLN A 21 1.52 -11.12 -20.65
N THR A 22 1.20 -10.79 -21.90
CA THR A 22 0.51 -9.53 -22.23
C THR A 22 -0.57 -9.75 -23.27
N GLU A 23 -1.58 -10.56 -22.95
CA GLU A 23 -2.80 -10.54 -23.73
C GLU A 23 -3.41 -9.13 -23.65
N ALA A 24 -3.68 -8.53 -24.81
CA ALA A 24 -4.35 -7.25 -24.92
C ALA A 24 -5.79 -7.37 -24.36
N SER A 25 -5.96 -7.10 -23.07
CA SER A 25 -7.26 -7.11 -22.42
C SER A 25 -7.92 -5.75 -22.51
N SER A 26 -9.19 -5.72 -22.92
CA SER A 26 -9.95 -4.47 -22.91
C SER A 26 -10.20 -3.99 -21.47
N PRO A 27 -10.32 -2.66 -21.23
CA PRO A 27 -10.57 -2.13 -19.89
C PRO A 27 -11.80 -2.73 -19.22
N ALA A 28 -12.84 -3.08 -19.99
CA ALA A 28 -14.04 -3.72 -19.49
C ALA A 28 -13.75 -5.14 -18.94
N ARG A 29 -12.95 -5.93 -19.66
CA ARG A 29 -12.51 -7.25 -19.22
C ARG A 29 -11.66 -7.17 -17.96
N GLN A 30 -10.75 -6.20 -17.86
CA GLN A 30 -9.95 -5.96 -16.65
C GLN A 30 -10.82 -5.67 -15.43
N ARG A 31 -11.82 -4.79 -15.56
CA ARG A 31 -12.77 -4.48 -14.47
C ARG A 31 -13.61 -5.70 -14.08
N ALA A 32 -14.02 -6.52 -15.04
CA ALA A 32 -14.75 -7.75 -14.75
C ALA A 32 -13.88 -8.77 -14.00
N ALA A 33 -12.64 -8.97 -14.44
CA ALA A 33 -11.68 -9.86 -13.79
C ALA A 33 -11.35 -9.38 -12.36
N ASN A 34 -11.11 -8.08 -12.16
CA ASN A 34 -10.87 -7.50 -10.84
C ASN A 34 -12.07 -7.74 -9.89
N ARG A 35 -13.31 -7.51 -10.35
CA ARG A 35 -14.50 -7.80 -9.55
C ARG A 35 -14.62 -9.28 -9.17
N ARG A 36 -14.21 -10.20 -10.04
CA ARG A 36 -14.17 -11.64 -9.73
C ARG A 36 -13.11 -11.93 -8.67
N ALA A 37 -11.89 -11.45 -8.86
CA ALA A 37 -10.77 -11.61 -7.92
C ALA A 37 -11.13 -11.08 -6.52
N LEU A 38 -11.77 -9.91 -6.42
CA LEU A 38 -12.21 -9.37 -5.12
C LEU A 38 -13.28 -10.22 -4.44
N ARG A 39 -14.18 -10.86 -5.20
CA ARG A 39 -15.17 -11.78 -4.64
C ARG A 39 -14.52 -13.06 -4.13
N GLU A 40 -13.54 -13.58 -4.85
CA GLU A 40 -12.79 -14.78 -4.49
C GLU A 40 -11.88 -14.55 -3.27
N ALA A 41 -11.20 -13.40 -3.22
CA ALA A 41 -10.40 -12.97 -2.08
C ALA A 41 -11.23 -12.87 -0.79
N ARG A 42 -12.51 -12.47 -0.88
CA ARG A 42 -13.43 -12.44 0.27
C ARG A 42 -13.89 -13.83 0.74
N ARG A 43 -13.89 -14.81 -0.16
CA ARG A 43 -14.32 -16.18 0.15
C ARG A 43 -13.19 -17.03 0.70
N THR A 44 -11.96 -16.72 0.33
CA THR A 44 -10.78 -17.49 0.74
C THR A 44 -10.29 -16.97 2.09
N PRO A 45 -10.38 -17.76 3.18
CA PRO A 45 -9.80 -17.37 4.46
C PRO A 45 -8.29 -17.27 4.27
N THR A 46 -7.75 -16.06 4.42
CA THR A 46 -6.31 -15.84 4.41
C THR A 46 -5.83 -15.88 5.86
N PRO A 47 -4.89 -16.78 6.23
CA PRO A 47 -4.39 -16.87 7.60
C PRO A 47 -3.56 -15.63 8.00
N TYR A 48 -3.14 -14.83 7.02
CA TYR A 48 -2.41 -13.58 7.19
C TYR A 48 -3.33 -12.41 6.78
N THR A 49 -4.23 -12.03 7.68
CA THR A 49 -5.22 -10.97 7.41
C THR A 49 -4.64 -9.57 7.40
N ASP A 50 -3.53 -9.33 8.11
CA ASP A 50 -2.97 -8.00 8.25
C ASP A 50 -1.46 -8.01 8.04
N SER A 51 -0.97 -6.95 7.41
CA SER A 51 0.46 -6.71 7.29
C SER A 51 1.08 -6.71 8.70
N HIS A 52 1.90 -7.71 9.01
CA HIS A 52 2.68 -7.74 10.27
C HIS A 52 3.57 -6.51 10.45
N LEU A 53 3.76 -5.72 9.39
CA LEU A 53 4.52 -4.48 9.41
C LEU A 53 3.77 -3.30 10.04
N GLY A 54 2.53 -3.48 10.53
CA GLY A 54 1.72 -2.39 11.10
C GLY A 54 1.41 -1.27 10.08
N ALA A 55 1.69 -1.52 8.80
CA ALA A 55 1.51 -0.54 7.74
C ALA A 55 0.05 -0.53 7.30
N ALA A 56 -0.59 0.62 7.40
CA ALA A 56 -1.94 0.82 6.87
C ALA A 56 -1.93 0.61 5.34
N ARG A 57 -2.93 -0.10 4.82
CA ARG A 57 -3.12 -0.24 3.36
C ARG A 57 -3.53 1.12 2.79
N GLN A 58 -2.60 1.81 2.14
CA GLN A 58 -2.88 3.06 1.43
C GLN A 58 -3.14 2.76 -0.06
N PRO A 59 -4.35 3.03 -0.58
CA PRO A 59 -4.63 2.83 -2.00
C PRO A 59 -3.87 3.87 -2.84
N LEU A 60 -3.02 3.40 -3.76
CA LEU A 60 -2.33 4.27 -4.71
C LEU A 60 -3.22 4.56 -5.92
N LYS A 61 -3.26 5.82 -6.36
CA LYS A 61 -3.90 6.18 -7.63
C LYS A 61 -3.00 5.77 -8.79
N ARG A 62 -3.62 5.54 -9.96
CA ARG A 62 -2.88 5.18 -11.18
C ARG A 62 -1.94 6.32 -11.58
N GLY A 63 -0.63 6.05 -11.62
CA GLY A 63 0.40 7.04 -11.92
C GLY A 63 0.93 7.80 -10.71
N GLU A 64 0.46 7.48 -9.50
CA GLU A 64 0.96 8.07 -8.26
C GLU A 64 2.21 7.32 -7.78
N PRO A 65 3.30 8.03 -7.41
CA PRO A 65 4.46 7.40 -6.79
C PRO A 65 4.09 6.84 -5.41
N ALA A 66 4.76 5.76 -5.00
CA ALA A 66 4.56 5.20 -3.66
C ALA A 66 4.95 6.24 -2.59
N PRO A 67 4.14 6.42 -1.53
CA PRO A 67 4.47 7.32 -0.44
C PRO A 67 5.72 6.82 0.28
N VAL A 68 6.67 7.73 0.52
CA VAL A 68 7.86 7.45 1.33
C VAL A 68 7.40 7.34 2.79
N PRO A 69 7.67 6.22 3.48
CA PRO A 69 7.31 6.11 4.89
C PRO A 69 8.10 7.15 5.70
N PRO A 70 7.45 7.88 6.62
CA PRO A 70 8.16 8.82 7.47
C PRO A 70 9.13 8.04 8.39
N VAL A 71 10.40 8.43 8.39
CA VAL A 71 11.40 7.90 9.32
C VAL A 71 11.05 8.41 10.72
N ALA A 72 10.91 7.48 11.68
CA ALA A 72 10.62 7.83 13.05
C ALA A 72 11.78 8.66 13.63
N GLY A 73 11.50 9.90 14.04
CA GLY A 73 12.47 10.81 14.65
C GLY A 73 12.97 11.94 13.75
N GLU A 74 12.57 11.99 12.48
CA GLU A 74 12.94 13.11 11.61
C GLU A 74 12.01 14.32 11.82
N PRO A 75 12.56 15.54 11.97
CA PRO A 75 11.76 16.76 12.04
C PRO A 75 11.01 16.95 10.72
N ARG A 76 9.68 17.07 10.81
CA ARG A 76 8.86 17.44 9.65
C ARG A 76 9.10 18.92 9.37
N PHE A 77 9.32 19.29 8.12
CA PHE A 77 9.47 20.68 7.71
C PHE A 77 8.20 21.16 7.03
N ASP A 78 7.76 22.37 7.38
CA ASP A 78 6.71 23.06 6.63
C ASP A 78 7.23 23.52 5.26
N ARG A 79 6.34 23.95 4.36
CA ARG A 79 6.71 24.40 3.01
C ARG A 79 7.73 25.54 2.99
N ASP A 80 7.79 26.30 4.07
CA ASP A 80 8.70 27.43 4.27
C ASP A 80 10.06 27.01 4.87
N GLY A 81 10.30 25.70 5.04
CA GLY A 81 11.56 25.15 5.53
C GLY A 81 11.73 25.24 7.06
N THR A 82 10.72 25.69 7.79
CA THR A 82 10.72 25.73 9.25
C THR A 82 10.41 24.35 9.84
N PRO A 83 11.14 23.91 10.89
CA PRO A 83 10.82 22.66 11.57
C PRO A 83 9.46 22.78 12.26
N HIS A 84 8.55 21.88 11.91
CA HIS A 84 7.22 21.78 12.48
C HIS A 84 7.31 21.13 13.87
N VAL A 85 7.57 21.95 14.89
CA VAL A 85 7.59 21.49 16.29
C VAL A 85 6.17 21.52 16.83
N THR A 86 5.53 20.34 16.88
CA THR A 86 4.25 20.20 17.60
C THR A 86 4.57 20.07 19.09
N GLU A 87 4.37 21.13 19.87
CA GLU A 87 4.53 21.05 21.32
C GLU A 87 3.61 19.95 21.88
N PRO A 88 4.11 19.09 22.79
CA PRO A 88 3.28 18.07 23.41
C PRO A 88 2.17 18.75 24.20
N LYS A 89 0.93 18.55 23.73
CA LYS A 89 -0.27 19.02 24.41
C LYS A 89 -0.37 18.30 25.76
N TYR A 90 -0.10 19.03 26.85
CA TYR A 90 -0.13 18.47 28.20
C TYR A 90 -1.42 17.67 28.44
N PRO A 91 -1.34 16.40 28.90
CA PRO A 91 -2.52 15.62 29.25
C PRO A 91 -3.22 16.35 30.39
N GLY A 92 -4.50 16.69 30.19
CA GLY A 92 -5.26 17.65 30.99
C GLY A 92 -5.51 17.23 32.45
N LEU A 93 -4.47 17.26 33.28
CA LEU A 93 -4.52 17.05 34.74
C LEU A 93 -5.08 18.26 35.50
N ARG A 94 -5.84 19.14 34.84
CA ARG A 94 -6.50 20.25 35.52
C ARG A 94 -7.66 19.72 36.35
N LEU A 95 -7.56 19.84 37.69
CA LEU A 95 -8.65 19.56 38.62
C LEU A 95 -9.91 20.33 38.19
N ARG A 96 -10.97 19.61 37.83
CA ARG A 96 -12.30 20.19 37.64
C ARG A 96 -12.85 20.62 39.02
N LYS A 97 -13.07 21.93 39.22
CA LYS A 97 -13.90 22.41 40.34
C LYS A 97 -15.32 21.90 40.15
N ARG A 98 -15.84 21.15 41.12
CA ARG A 98 -17.28 20.79 41.19
C ARG A 98 -18.07 22.05 41.55
N LYS A 99 -19.17 22.28 40.84
CA LYS A 99 -20.19 23.26 41.19
C LYS A 99 -20.98 22.69 42.38
N THR A 100 -21.01 23.41 43.49
CA THR A 100 -21.92 23.11 44.61
C THR A 100 -23.28 23.69 44.22
N ASP A 101 -24.25 22.82 43.99
CA ASP A 101 -25.65 23.23 43.82
C ASP A 101 -26.20 23.56 45.22
N SER A 102 -26.31 24.84 45.53
CA SER A 102 -27.06 25.34 46.68
C SER A 102 -28.53 25.45 46.27
N SER A 103 -29.35 24.48 46.67
CA SER A 103 -30.81 24.59 46.62
C SER A 103 -31.32 25.37 47.84
N PRO A 104 -32.26 26.31 47.68
CA PRO A 104 -33.33 26.53 48.65
C PRO A 104 -34.48 25.54 48.46
#